data_AF-A0A1F8STM2-F1
#
_entry.id   AF-A0A1F8STM2-F1
#
_cell.length_a   1.000
_cell.length_b   1.000
_cell.length_c   1.000
_cell.angle_alpha   90.00
_cell.angle_beta   90.00
_cell.angle_gamma   90.00
#
_symmetry.space_group_name_H-M   'P 1'
#
loop_
_entity.id
_entity.type
_entity.pdbx_description
1 polymer ?
#
loop_
_entity_poly.entity_id
_entity_poly.type
_entity_poly.pdbx_seq_one_letter_code
_entity_poly.pdbx_strand_id
1 'polypeptide(L)'
;MIDDLLTCLQMPSEARRITFINGELSAMPGLQPDLAHPLQDGDRVAFFHLQAMWPFQYRFGIAMGDELSKEMGARKDQGLRHAYESE
;
A
#
# COMPACT_ATOMS: atom_id res chain seq x y z
N MET A 1 -9.50 -12.85 -1.31
CA MET A 1 -8.74 -11.70 -1.84
C MET A 1 -8.51 -10.69 -0.70
N ILE A 2 -7.76 -9.61 -0.91
CA ILE A 2 -7.49 -8.60 0.12
C ILE A 2 -8.78 -7.90 0.59
N ASP A 3 -9.72 -7.65 -0.31
CA ASP A 3 -11.06 -7.13 0.02
C ASP A 3 -11.86 -8.05 0.97
N ASP A 4 -11.82 -9.36 0.76
CA ASP A 4 -12.44 -10.35 1.63
C ASP A 4 -11.80 -10.32 3.01
N LEU A 5 -10.47 -10.19 3.08
CA LEU A 5 -9.73 -10.09 4.34
C LEU A 5 -10.13 -8.81 5.10
N LEU A 6 -10.21 -7.67 4.41
CA LEU A 6 -10.68 -6.43 5.02
C LEU A 6 -12.11 -6.54 5.55
N THR A 7 -12.99 -7.18 4.78
CA THR A 7 -14.39 -7.41 5.17
C THR A 7 -14.47 -8.26 6.42
N CYS A 8 -13.68 -9.35 6.48
CA CYS A 8 -13.57 -10.22 7.65
C CYS A 8 -13.07 -9.47 8.90
N LEU A 9 -12.08 -8.60 8.74
CA LEU A 9 -11.53 -7.77 9.81
C LEU A 9 -12.41 -6.55 10.15
N GLN A 10 -13.51 -6.34 9.43
CA GLN A 10 -14.36 -5.16 9.53
C GLN A 10 -13.56 -3.85 9.42
N MET A 11 -12.51 -3.87 8.59
CA MET A 11 -11.57 -2.77 8.44
C MET A 11 -11.88 -1.99 7.16
N PRO A 12 -12.29 -0.72 7.25
CA PRO A 12 -12.43 0.14 6.07
C PRO A 12 -11.11 0.23 5.32
N SER A 13 -11.17 0.20 3.99
CA SER A 13 -9.98 0.24 3.13
C SER A 13 -9.13 1.48 3.40
N GLU A 14 -9.77 2.61 3.72
CA GLU A 14 -9.09 3.87 4.04
C GLU A 14 -8.34 3.81 5.37
N ALA A 15 -8.75 2.96 6.32
CA ALA A 15 -8.19 2.90 7.68
C ALA A 15 -6.80 2.26 7.70
N ARG A 16 -6.51 1.30 6.82
CA ARG A 16 -5.23 0.57 6.80
C ARG A 16 -4.07 1.38 6.26
N ARG A 17 -4.33 2.38 5.41
CA ARG A 17 -3.40 3.30 4.71
C ARG A 17 -2.27 2.67 3.88
N ILE A 18 -1.46 1.78 4.47
CA ILE A 18 -0.36 1.07 3.84
C ILE A 18 -0.57 -0.42 4.04
N THR A 19 -0.35 -1.21 2.98
CA THR A 19 -0.38 -2.66 3.04
C THR A 19 0.94 -3.24 2.55
N PHE A 20 1.44 -4.25 3.25
CA PHE A 20 2.47 -5.14 2.78
C PHE A 20 1.95 -6.56 2.66
N ILE A 21 2.33 -7.24 1.58
CA ILE A 21 2.06 -8.66 1.36
C ILE A 21 3.42 -9.33 1.18
N ASN A 22 3.74 -10.28 2.06
CA ASN A 22 5.01 -11.00 2.06
C ASN A 22 6.28 -10.11 2.08
N GLY A 23 6.17 -8.90 2.63
CA GLY A 23 7.25 -7.92 2.72
C GLY A 23 7.33 -6.95 1.53
N GLU A 24 6.48 -7.13 0.52
CA GLU A 24 6.37 -6.24 -0.63
C GLU A 24 5.28 -5.20 -0.40
N LEU A 25 5.56 -3.95 -0.77
CA LEU A 25 4.58 -2.87 -0.68
C LEU A 25 3.50 -3.06 -1.75
N SER A 26 2.26 -3.27 -1.32
CA SER A 26 1.11 -3.55 -2.20
C SER A 26 0.14 -2.37 -2.29
N ALA A 27 0.00 -1.57 -1.24
CA ALA A 27 -0.85 -0.38 -1.22
C ALA A 27 -0.27 0.76 -0.38
N MET A 28 -0.65 1.98 -0.74
CA MET A 28 -0.27 3.22 -0.06
C MET A 28 -1.42 4.24 -0.09
N PRO A 29 -1.34 5.34 0.68
CA PRO A 29 -2.40 6.34 0.69
C PRO A 29 -2.66 6.92 -0.70
N GLY A 30 -3.91 6.92 -1.15
CA GLY A 30 -4.31 7.38 -2.48
C GLY A 30 -4.03 6.39 -3.62
N LEU A 31 -3.47 5.21 -3.33
CA LEU A 31 -3.24 4.15 -4.31
C LEU A 31 -3.36 2.77 -3.66
N GLN A 32 -4.50 2.10 -3.85
CA GLN A 32 -4.82 0.80 -3.25
C GLN A 32 -5.15 -0.26 -4.30
N PRO A 33 -4.19 -0.66 -5.14
CA PRO A 33 -4.44 -1.60 -6.24
C PRO A 33 -4.54 -3.06 -5.77
N ASP A 34 -4.15 -3.32 -4.52
CA ASP A 34 -4.08 -4.65 -3.93
C ASP A 34 -5.44 -5.24 -3.56
N LEU A 35 -6.56 -4.52 -3.72
CA LEU A 35 -7.89 -5.01 -3.32
C LEU A 35 -8.25 -6.33 -3.99
N ALA A 36 -7.90 -6.47 -5.28
CA ALA A 36 -8.13 -7.68 -6.06
C ALA A 36 -7.00 -8.72 -5.93
N HIS A 37 -5.99 -8.48 -5.09
CA HIS A 37 -4.88 -9.39 -4.91
C HIS A 37 -5.38 -10.72 -4.31
N PRO A 38 -5.15 -11.86 -4.97
CA PRO A 38 -5.50 -13.16 -4.43
C PRO A 38 -4.58 -13.49 -3.25
N LEU A 39 -5.16 -13.91 -2.13
CA LEU A 39 -4.41 -14.40 -0.98
C LEU A 39 -4.43 -15.93 -0.96
N GLN A 40 -3.31 -16.52 -0.58
CA GLN A 40 -3.11 -17.96 -0.42
C GLN A 40 -2.81 -18.29 1.04
N ASP A 41 -3.02 -19.55 1.40
CA ASP A 41 -2.65 -20.03 2.74
C ASP A 41 -1.14 -19.84 2.97
N GLY A 42 -0.78 -19.30 4.14
CA GLY A 42 0.59 -18.94 4.48
C GLY A 42 1.05 -17.54 4.08
N ASP A 43 0.26 -16.76 3.31
CA ASP A 43 0.58 -15.36 3.02
C ASP A 43 0.60 -14.49 4.28
N ARG A 44 1.58 -13.58 4.35
CA ARG A 44 1.73 -12.64 5.46
C ARG A 44 1.31 -11.25 5.04
N VAL A 45 0.19 -10.79 5.58
CA VAL A 45 -0.34 -9.45 5.32
C VAL A 45 -0.11 -8.55 6.54
N ALA A 46 0.42 -7.36 6.32
CA ALA A 46 0.61 -6.35 7.35
C ALA A 46 -0.03 -5.02 6.94
N PHE A 47 -0.86 -4.48 7.83
CA PHE A 47 -1.56 -3.21 7.66
C PHE A 47 -0.99 -2.16 8.60
N PHE A 48 -0.73 -0.95 8.10
CA PHE A 48 -0.08 0.10 8.89
C PHE A 48 -0.70 1.47 8.73
N HIS A 49 -1.15 2.04 9.85
CA HIS A 49 -1.63 3.41 9.88
C HIS A 49 -0.49 4.41 9.66
N LEU A 50 -0.75 5.49 8.90
CA LEU A 50 0.27 6.51 8.57
C LEU A 50 0.91 7.19 9.78
N GLN A 51 0.15 7.32 10.87
CA GLN A 51 0.66 7.96 12.09
C GLN A 51 1.56 7.01 12.91
N ALA A 52 1.52 5.71 12.64
CA ALA A 52 2.30 4.69 13.35
C ALA A 52 3.59 4.30 12.62
N MET A 53 3.86 4.87 11.44
CA MET A 53 4.99 4.49 10.60
C MET A 53 5.71 5.72 10.04
N TRP A 54 7.01 5.84 10.31
CA TRP A 54 7.80 6.99 9.86
C TRP A 54 8.30 6.81 8.41
N PRO A 55 8.10 7.80 7.52
CA PRO A 55 8.04 7.55 6.09
C PRO A 55 9.39 7.62 5.36
N PHE A 56 10.49 7.85 6.08
CA PHE A 56 11.79 8.12 5.45
C PHE A 56 12.41 6.87 4.82
N GLN A 57 12.29 5.72 5.48
CA GLN A 57 12.96 4.48 5.05
C GLN A 57 12.29 3.82 3.83
N TYR A 58 11.05 4.20 3.52
CA TYR A 58 10.27 3.62 2.44
C TYR A 58 10.49 4.27 1.07
N ARG A 59 11.20 5.40 1.03
CA ARG A 59 11.51 6.14 -0.20
C ARG A 59 12.65 5.51 -1.01
N PHE A 60 13.44 4.62 -0.41
CA PHE A 60 14.60 4.01 -1.04
C PHE A 60 14.61 2.49 -0.78
N GLY A 61 14.37 1.69 -1.83
CA GLY A 61 14.77 0.28 -1.85
C GLY A 61 13.78 -0.75 -1.29
N ILE A 62 12.50 -0.41 -1.07
CA ILE A 62 11.50 -1.47 -0.83
C ILE A 62 11.16 -2.15 -2.16
N ALA A 63 11.06 -3.48 -2.15
CA ALA A 63 10.38 -4.22 -3.19
C ALA A 63 8.89 -3.80 -3.24
N MET A 64 8.44 -3.35 -4.41
CA MET A 64 7.04 -3.08 -4.69
C MET A 64 6.41 -4.28 -5.38
N GLY A 65 5.19 -4.62 -5.00
CA GLY A 65 4.44 -5.67 -5.70
C GLY A 65 4.11 -5.28 -7.15
N ASP A 66 3.83 -6.28 -7.98
CA ASP A 66 3.58 -6.09 -9.41
C ASP A 66 2.40 -5.16 -9.72
N GLU A 67 1.34 -5.24 -8.92
CA GLU A 67 0.11 -4.44 -9.09
C GLU A 67 0.39 -2.95 -8.83
N LEU A 68 1.12 -2.65 -7.76
CA LEU A 68 1.53 -1.30 -7.41
C LEU A 68 2.50 -0.73 -8.45
N SER A 69 3.45 -1.54 -8.91
CA SER A 69 4.43 -1.14 -9.93
C SER A 69 3.75 -0.79 -11.26
N LYS A 70 2.74 -1.56 -11.68
CA LYS A 70 1.96 -1.29 -12.90
C LYS A 70 1.18 0.02 -12.81
N GLU A 71 0.49 0.25 -11.70
CA GLU A 71 -0.27 1.48 -11.48
C GLU A 71 0.62 2.73 -11.38
N MET A 72 1.80 2.60 -10.76
CA MET A 72 2.79 3.67 -10.72
C MET A 72 3.39 3.98 -12.09
N GLY A 73 3.63 2.97 -12.93
CA GLY A 73 4.11 3.15 -14.30
C GLY A 73 3.07 3.75 -15.26
N ALA A 74 1.78 3.50 -15.01
CA ALA A 74 0.67 4.05 -15.79
C ALA A 74 0.40 5.54 -15.48
N ARG A 75 0.80 6.02 -14.30
CA ARG A 75 0.66 7.43 -13.87
C ARG A 75 1.79 8.29 -14.42
N LYS A 76 1.45 9.30 -15.23
CA LYS A 76 2.39 10.29 -15.82
C LYS A 76 3.10 11.17 -14.78
N ASP A 77 2.65 11.11 -13.54
CA ASP A 77 2.97 11.98 -12.41
C ASP A 77 3.80 11.30 -11.30
N GLN A 78 4.26 10.05 -11.50
CA GLN A 78 5.16 9.32 -10.57
C GLN A 78 4.70 9.32 -9.09
N GLY A 79 3.41 9.56 -8.81
CA GLY A 79 2.87 9.67 -7.44
C GLY A 79 3.54 10.72 -6.55
N LEU A 80 4.36 11.61 -7.11
CA LEU A 80 5.26 12.52 -6.39
C LEU A 80 4.92 13.97 -6.73
N ARG A 81 3.67 14.35 -6.46
CA ARG A 81 3.27 15.75 -6.48
C ARG A 81 2.55 16.12 -5.19
N HIS A 82 3.34 16.80 -4.35
CA HIS A 82 2.96 17.75 -3.28
C HIS A 82 2.68 17.19 -1.88
N ALA A 83 3.76 17.09 -1.09
CA ALA A 83 3.78 17.73 0.22
C ALA A 83 4.87 18.80 0.17
N TYR A 84 4.54 19.96 -0.39
CA TYR A 84 5.31 21.18 -0.24
C TYR A 84 4.35 22.23 0.29
N GLU A 85 4.49 22.59 1.56
CA GLU A 85 4.27 23.96 2.05
C GLU A 85 5.02 24.13 3.37
N SER A 86 6.07 24.94 3.27
CA SER A 86 6.61 25.91 4.25
C SER A 86 7.01 25.42 5.65
N GLU A 87 8.31 25.34 5.90
CA GLU A 87 9.10 26.41 6.55
C GLU A 87 10.58 26.31 6.16
#